data_AF-A1SZJ6-F1
#
_entry.id   AF-A1SZJ6-F1
#
_cell.length_a   1.000
_cell.length_b   1.000
_cell.length_c   1.000
_cell.angle_alpha   90.00
_cell.angle_beta   90.00
_cell.angle_gamma   90.00
#
_symmetry.space_group_name_H-M   'P 1'
#
loop_
_entity.id
_entity.type
_entity.pdbx_description
1 polymer ?
#
loop_
_entity_poly.entity_id
_entity_poly.type
_entity_poly.pdbx_seq_one_letter_code
_entity_poly.pdbx_strand_id
1 'polypeptide(L)'
;MLTKLERAKEEWGGRLSVIDNWLEERQTLVVVYCKLAGLPPYQETNHSLPAQEKITHFCQLLLDYASTGHFEIYEQIITQCKLDGENNLKIAQELYSRITTTTDAALSFNDKYAESANEQALVDFDRDLSNLGQLMEERFEREDQLLEVVHLHHTLA
;
A
#
# COMPACT_ATOMS: atom_id res chain seq x y z
N MET A 1 -9.10 3.14 -5.42
CA MET A 1 -8.49 2.26 -4.40
C MET A 1 -9.25 0.93 -4.15
N LEU A 2 -10.40 0.89 -3.46
CA LEU A 2 -11.05 -0.40 -3.09
C LEU A 2 -11.51 -1.27 -4.27
N THR A 3 -12.19 -0.70 -5.27
CA THR A 3 -12.65 -1.46 -6.44
C THR A 3 -11.50 -2.04 -7.27
N LYS A 4 -10.36 -1.32 -7.34
CA LYS A 4 -9.14 -1.82 -7.99
C LYS A 4 -8.57 -3.03 -7.21
N LEU A 5 -8.66 -2.99 -5.88
CA LEU A 5 -8.23 -4.08 -5.01
C LEU A 5 -9.16 -5.31 -5.04
N GLU A 6 -10.46 -5.12 -5.20
CA GLU A 6 -11.37 -6.25 -5.37
C GLU A 6 -11.04 -7.01 -6.66
N ARG A 7 -10.86 -6.26 -7.76
CA ARG A 7 -10.39 -6.81 -9.03
C ARG A 7 -9.04 -7.52 -8.89
N ALA A 8 -8.11 -6.90 -8.18
CA ALA A 8 -6.80 -7.49 -7.85
C ALA A 8 -6.92 -8.86 -7.19
N LYS A 9 -7.78 -8.97 -6.17
CA LYS A 9 -8.04 -10.24 -5.46
C LYS A 9 -8.70 -11.28 -6.34
N GLU A 10 -9.57 -10.88 -7.27
CA GLU A 10 -10.17 -11.80 -8.23
C GLU A 10 -9.16 -12.31 -9.27
N GLU A 11 -8.25 -11.44 -9.73
CA GLU A 11 -7.25 -11.78 -10.76
C GLU A 11 -6.05 -12.57 -10.18
N TRP A 12 -5.69 -12.35 -8.92
CA TRP A 12 -4.47 -12.87 -8.29
C TRP A 12 -4.71 -13.82 -7.10
N GLY A 13 -5.95 -13.86 -6.59
CA GLY A 13 -6.36 -14.65 -5.43
C GLY A 13 -6.15 -16.16 -5.61
N GLY A 14 -5.43 -16.80 -4.69
CA GLY A 14 -5.32 -18.27 -4.59
C GLY A 14 -4.17 -18.92 -5.37
N ARG A 15 -3.28 -18.14 -6.01
CA ARG A 15 -2.06 -18.67 -6.68
C ARG A 15 -0.84 -18.74 -5.76
N LEU A 16 -0.72 -17.80 -4.83
CA LEU A 16 0.37 -17.70 -3.86
C LEU A 16 -0.21 -17.16 -2.55
N SER A 17 -0.22 -17.97 -1.49
CA SER A 17 -0.81 -17.59 -0.19
C SER A 17 -0.21 -16.30 0.40
N VAL A 18 1.04 -15.98 0.03
CA VAL A 18 1.71 -14.75 0.45
C VAL A 18 1.13 -13.51 -0.25
N ILE A 19 0.74 -13.63 -1.53
CA ILE A 19 0.09 -12.53 -2.28
C ILE A 19 -1.32 -12.31 -1.75
N ASP A 20 -2.04 -13.38 -1.43
CA ASP A 20 -3.38 -13.30 -0.85
C ASP A 20 -3.36 -12.51 0.48
N ASN A 21 -2.48 -12.91 1.39
CA ASN A 21 -2.28 -12.21 2.67
C ASN A 21 -1.92 -10.74 2.45
N TRP A 22 -1.02 -10.45 1.51
CA TRP A 22 -0.60 -9.09 1.20
C TRP A 22 -1.73 -8.22 0.63
N LEU A 23 -2.61 -8.78 -0.21
CA LEU A 23 -3.81 -8.10 -0.71
C LEU A 23 -4.85 -7.90 0.40
N GLU A 24 -4.93 -8.80 1.38
CA GLU A 24 -5.74 -8.61 2.61
C GLU A 24 -5.19 -7.49 3.50
N GLU A 25 -3.88 -7.40 3.68
CA GLU A 25 -3.24 -6.29 4.38
C GLU A 25 -3.50 -4.96 3.65
N ARG A 26 -3.40 -4.94 2.31
CA ARG A 26 -3.77 -3.76 1.51
C ARG A 26 -5.22 -3.34 1.76
N GLN A 27 -6.15 -4.30 1.80
CA GLN A 27 -7.57 -4.00 2.03
C GLN A 27 -7.77 -3.38 3.41
N THR A 28 -7.15 -3.97 4.42
CA THR A 28 -7.20 -3.48 5.80
C THR A 28 -6.66 -2.05 5.88
N LEU A 29 -5.50 -1.80 5.27
CA LEU A 29 -4.88 -0.48 5.21
C LEU A 29 -5.81 0.57 4.56
N VAL A 30 -6.42 0.25 3.42
CA VAL A 30 -7.34 1.16 2.71
C VAL A 30 -8.60 1.43 3.54
N VAL A 31 -9.16 0.42 4.21
CA VAL A 31 -10.34 0.59 5.07
C VAL A 31 -10.02 1.49 6.26
N VAL A 32 -8.88 1.29 6.92
CA VAL A 32 -8.45 2.12 8.05
C VAL A 32 -8.16 3.56 7.58
N TYR A 33 -7.54 3.73 6.42
CA TYR A 33 -7.37 5.03 5.78
C TYR A 33 -8.72 5.75 5.59
N CYS A 34 -9.71 5.09 4.99
CA CYS A 34 -11.03 5.70 4.78
C CYS A 34 -11.72 6.10 6.10
N LYS A 35 -11.53 5.32 7.17
CA LYS A 35 -12.04 5.64 8.50
C LYS A 35 -11.34 6.87 9.09
N LEU A 36 -10.02 6.98 8.93
CA LEU A 36 -9.25 8.13 9.42
C LEU A 36 -9.56 9.41 8.65
N ALA A 37 -9.71 9.32 7.33
CA ALA A 37 -10.05 10.44 6.47
C ALA A 37 -11.53 10.85 6.53
N GLY A 38 -12.36 10.14 7.32
CA GLY A 38 -13.80 10.41 7.43
C GLY A 38 -14.53 10.27 6.09
N LEU A 39 -14.07 9.40 5.19
CA LEU A 39 -14.70 9.19 3.89
C LEU A 39 -15.99 8.37 4.05
N PRO A 40 -17.04 8.63 3.24
CA PRO A 40 -18.27 7.83 3.28
C PRO A 40 -17.98 6.32 3.13
N PRO A 41 -18.64 5.42 3.90
CA PRO A 41 -19.73 5.65 4.86
C PRO A 41 -19.28 5.97 6.30
N TYR A 42 -17.99 6.23 6.54
CA TYR A 42 -17.40 6.37 7.89
C TYR A 42 -17.41 7.80 8.44
N GLN A 43 -18.27 8.67 7.90
CA GLN A 43 -18.43 10.04 8.37
C GLN A 43 -19.02 10.03 9.79
N GLU A 44 -18.20 10.35 10.80
CA GLU A 44 -18.72 10.63 12.14
C GLU A 44 -19.32 12.05 12.17
N THR A 45 -20.46 12.23 12.84
CA THR A 45 -21.22 13.50 12.91
C THR A 45 -20.46 14.64 13.60
N ASN A 46 -19.32 14.36 14.23
CA ASN A 46 -18.44 15.35 14.84
C ASN A 46 -17.16 15.47 14.02
N HIS A 47 -16.89 16.66 13.51
CA HIS A 47 -15.61 17.08 12.90
C HIS A 47 -14.47 17.14 13.94
N SER A 48 -14.31 16.10 14.75
CA SER A 48 -13.23 15.98 15.72
C SER A 48 -12.08 15.20 15.12
N LEU A 49 -10.86 15.61 15.44
CA LEU A 49 -9.63 14.91 15.05
C LEU A 49 -9.69 13.44 15.50
N PRO A 50 -9.16 12.50 14.69
CA PRO A 50 -9.12 11.10 15.07
C PRO A 50 -8.30 10.89 16.35
N ALA A 51 -8.70 9.92 17.17
CA ALA A 51 -7.95 9.55 18.37
C ALA A 51 -6.54 9.09 18.01
N GLN A 52 -5.54 9.47 18.81
CA GLN A 52 -4.13 9.10 18.62
C GLN A 52 -3.96 7.59 18.39
N GLU A 53 -4.69 6.75 19.12
CA GLU A 53 -4.65 5.29 18.96
C GLU A 53 -5.01 4.83 17.54
N LYS A 54 -6.00 5.46 16.90
CA LYS A 54 -6.38 5.14 15.50
C LYS A 54 -5.26 5.54 14.52
N ILE A 55 -4.58 6.65 14.80
CA ILE A 55 -3.46 7.13 13.98
C ILE A 55 -2.26 6.19 14.12
N THR A 56 -1.87 5.85 15.36
CA THR A 56 -0.80 4.89 15.64
C THR A 56 -1.07 3.54 14.99
N HIS A 57 -2.31 3.03 15.08
CA HIS A 57 -2.69 1.77 14.46
C HIS A 57 -2.55 1.81 12.92
N PHE A 58 -2.99 2.89 12.28
CA PHE A 58 -2.80 3.06 10.84
C PHE A 58 -1.31 3.13 10.45
N CYS A 59 -0.51 3.86 11.22
CA CYS A 59 0.93 3.96 11.02
C CYS A 59 1.63 2.59 11.12
N GLN A 60 1.20 1.73 12.05
CA GLN A 60 1.68 0.34 12.15
C GLN A 60 1.32 -0.48 10.91
N LEU A 61 0.02 -0.49 10.54
CA LEU A 61 -0.45 -1.20 9.34
C LEU A 61 0.28 -0.76 8.07
N LEU A 62 0.57 0.54 7.94
CA LEU A 62 1.29 1.11 6.81
C LEU A 62 2.73 0.57 6.72
N LEU A 63 3.43 0.49 7.86
CA LEU A 63 4.80 -0.05 7.90
C LEU A 63 4.83 -1.55 7.67
N ASP A 64 3.89 -2.29 8.27
CA ASP A 64 3.77 -3.73 8.09
C ASP A 64 3.54 -4.02 6.60
N TYR A 65 2.55 -3.37 5.98
CA TYR A 65 2.26 -3.50 4.55
C TYR A 65 3.45 -3.14 3.65
N ALA A 66 4.15 -2.05 3.96
CA ALA A 66 5.30 -1.62 3.20
C ALA A 66 6.46 -2.64 3.30
N SER A 67 6.67 -3.21 4.49
CA SER A 67 7.72 -4.18 4.79
C SER A 67 7.45 -5.54 4.15
N THR A 68 6.23 -6.09 4.27
CA THR A 68 5.82 -7.34 3.60
C THR A 68 6.04 -7.25 2.09
N GLY A 69 5.68 -6.10 1.49
CA GLY A 69 5.95 -5.84 0.08
C GLY A 69 7.44 -5.92 -0.25
N HIS A 70 8.27 -5.18 0.49
CA HIS A 70 9.72 -5.08 0.25
C HIS A 70 10.48 -6.39 0.42
N PHE A 71 10.17 -7.16 1.47
CA PHE A 71 10.98 -8.31 1.86
C PHE A 71 10.44 -9.65 1.36
N GLU A 72 9.14 -9.77 1.10
CA GLU A 72 8.54 -11.05 0.71
C GLU A 72 8.03 -11.03 -0.74
N ILE A 73 7.26 -10.01 -1.11
CA ILE A 73 6.55 -9.99 -2.40
C ILE A 73 7.47 -9.61 -3.56
N TYR A 74 8.15 -8.46 -3.46
CA TYR A 74 8.92 -7.94 -4.60
C TYR A 74 10.14 -8.80 -4.95
N GLU A 75 10.77 -9.44 -3.96
CA GLU A 75 11.88 -10.36 -4.21
C GLU A 75 11.43 -11.57 -5.03
N GLN A 76 10.27 -12.15 -4.70
CA GLN A 76 9.68 -13.27 -5.45
C GLN A 76 9.32 -12.84 -6.88
N ILE A 77 8.69 -11.67 -7.04
CA ILE A 77 8.33 -11.12 -8.35
C ILE A 77 9.57 -10.89 -9.22
N ILE A 78 10.61 -10.22 -8.69
CA ILE A 78 11.85 -9.96 -9.42
C ILE A 78 12.55 -11.27 -9.80
N THR A 79 12.57 -12.24 -8.91
CA THR A 79 13.17 -13.56 -9.17
C THR A 79 12.42 -14.28 -10.28
N GLN A 80 11.09 -14.23 -10.30
CA GLN A 80 10.27 -14.81 -11.35
C GLN A 80 10.52 -14.11 -12.70
N CYS A 81 10.46 -12.77 -12.73
CA CYS A 81 10.74 -11.97 -13.93
C CYS A 81 12.14 -12.22 -14.52
N LYS A 82 13.13 -12.52 -13.67
CA LYS A 82 14.48 -12.88 -14.11
C LYS A 82 14.51 -14.19 -14.91
N LEU A 83 13.64 -15.14 -14.59
CA LEU A 83 13.50 -16.40 -15.33
C LEU A 83 12.81 -16.18 -16.68
N ASP A 84 11.91 -15.21 -16.75
CA ASP A 84 11.10 -14.90 -17.95
C ASP A 84 11.85 -14.05 -19.00
N GLY A 85 12.85 -13.27 -18.59
CA GLY A 85 13.77 -12.59 -19.50
C GLY A 85 14.17 -11.16 -19.10
N GLU A 86 15.23 -10.63 -19.72
CA GLU A 86 15.83 -9.34 -19.35
C GLU A 86 14.90 -8.13 -19.47
N ASN A 87 13.89 -8.18 -20.33
CA ASN A 87 12.95 -7.07 -20.50
C ASN A 87 11.97 -6.96 -19.33
N ASN A 88 11.41 -8.08 -18.87
CA ASN A 88 10.50 -8.13 -17.73
C ASN A 88 11.24 -7.79 -16.44
N LEU A 89 12.50 -8.25 -16.31
CA LEU A 89 13.36 -7.89 -15.20
C LEU A 89 13.58 -6.37 -15.10
N LYS A 90 13.86 -5.71 -16.23
CA LYS A 90 14.03 -4.23 -16.26
C LYS A 90 12.76 -3.50 -15.83
N ILE A 91 11.61 -3.89 -16.37
CA ILE A 91 10.33 -3.30 -16.00
C ILE A 91 10.07 -3.49 -14.50
N ALA A 92 10.28 -4.70 -13.97
CA ALA A 92 10.10 -4.99 -12.55
C ALA A 92 11.04 -4.17 -11.65
N GLN A 93 12.31 -4.01 -12.04
CA GLN A 93 13.28 -3.20 -11.31
C GLN A 93 12.93 -1.70 -11.33
N GLU A 94 12.47 -1.17 -12.45
CA GLU A 94 12.01 0.22 -12.54
C GLU A 94 10.78 0.48 -11.66
N LEU A 95 9.80 -0.42 -11.68
CA LEU A 95 8.62 -0.34 -10.83
C LEU A 95 9.00 -0.44 -9.35
N TYR A 96 9.86 -1.40 -8.99
CA TYR A 96 10.37 -1.55 -7.63
C TYR A 96 11.08 -0.29 -7.10
N SER A 97 11.93 0.34 -7.93
CA SER A 97 12.62 1.57 -7.56
C SER A 97 11.63 2.70 -7.24
N ARG A 98 10.57 2.84 -8.05
CA ARG A 98 9.52 3.85 -7.82
C ARG A 98 8.69 3.56 -6.58
N ILE A 99 8.38 2.30 -6.31
CA ILE A 99 7.69 1.87 -5.09
C ILE A 99 8.54 2.19 -3.86
N THR A 100 9.85 1.95 -3.91
CA THR A 100 10.77 2.26 -2.81
C THR A 100 10.73 3.74 -2.42
N THR A 101 10.55 4.64 -3.40
CA THR A 101 10.42 6.08 -3.14
C THR A 101 9.16 6.42 -2.33
N THR A 102 8.08 5.66 -2.51
CA THR A 102 6.84 5.86 -1.72
C THR A 102 6.96 5.36 -0.28
N THR A 103 7.84 4.39 -0.02
CA THR A 103 8.10 3.87 1.33
C THR A 103 8.74 4.92 2.24
N ASP A 104 9.60 5.79 1.70
CA ASP A 104 10.21 6.89 2.44
C ASP A 104 9.17 7.92 2.95
N ALA A 105 8.17 8.21 2.12
CA ALA A 105 7.05 9.06 2.52
C ALA A 105 6.16 8.40 3.59
N ALA A 106 5.96 7.08 3.51
CA ALA A 106 5.23 6.32 4.53
C ALA A 106 5.96 6.31 5.89
N LEU A 107 7.30 6.14 5.88
CA LEU A 107 8.14 6.26 7.07
C LEU A 107 8.06 7.66 7.67
N SER A 108 8.22 8.69 6.84
CA SER A 108 8.13 10.09 7.28
C SER A 108 6.77 10.42 7.91
N PHE A 109 5.67 9.87 7.38
CA PHE A 109 4.35 10.01 7.98
C PHE A 109 4.26 9.31 9.34
N ASN A 110 4.79 8.09 9.45
CA ASN A 110 4.84 7.36 10.71
C ASN A 110 5.61 8.13 11.78
N ASP A 111 6.83 8.58 11.48
CA ASP A 111 7.68 9.35 12.41
C ASP A 111 6.98 10.61 12.93
N LYS A 112 6.19 11.27 12.08
CA LYS A 112 5.47 12.50 12.44
C LYS A 112 4.26 12.25 13.34
N TYR A 113 3.59 11.10 13.21
CA TYR A 113 2.24 10.90 13.75
C TYR A 113 2.08 9.71 14.72
N ALA A 114 3.00 8.74 14.75
CA ALA A 114 2.78 7.49 15.48
C ALA A 114 2.85 7.60 17.01
N GLU A 115 3.80 8.36 17.57
CA GLU A 115 4.03 8.39 19.03
C GLU A 115 3.67 9.72 19.71
N SER A 116 3.65 10.84 18.97
CA SER A 116 3.50 12.16 19.60
C SER A 116 2.93 13.22 18.67
N ALA A 117 1.78 12.95 18.04
CA ALA A 117 1.05 13.98 17.32
C ALA A 117 0.53 15.02 18.33
N ASN A 118 1.30 16.09 18.53
CA ASN A 118 0.87 17.25 19.29
C ASN A 118 -0.26 17.97 18.52
N GLU A 119 -1.07 18.78 19.23
CA GLU A 119 -2.19 19.51 18.61
C GLU A 119 -1.78 20.31 17.36
N GLN A 120 -0.52 20.78 17.32
CA GLN A 120 0.08 21.44 16.17
C GLN A 120 0.29 20.51 14.96
N ALA A 121 0.80 19.29 15.16
CA ALA A 121 0.99 18.31 14.09
C ALA A 121 -0.36 17.86 13.49
N LEU A 122 -1.40 17.79 14.34
CA LEU A 122 -2.74 17.42 13.93
C LEU A 122 -3.43 18.47 13.03
N VAL A 123 -2.97 19.73 13.04
CA VAL A 123 -3.45 20.77 12.10
C VAL A 123 -3.15 20.41 10.66
N ASP A 124 -1.98 19.81 10.40
CA ASP A 124 -1.56 19.39 9.07
C ASP A 124 -2.00 17.95 8.73
N PHE A 125 -2.60 17.23 9.68
CA PHE A 125 -2.88 15.79 9.54
C PHE A 125 -3.78 15.48 8.34
N ASP A 126 -4.89 16.19 8.15
CA ASP A 126 -5.78 15.96 7.01
C ASP A 126 -5.07 16.15 5.67
N ARG A 127 -4.20 17.16 5.58
CA ARG A 127 -3.41 17.43 4.37
C ARG A 127 -2.40 16.32 4.13
N ASP A 128 -1.65 15.93 5.15
CA ASP A 128 -0.60 14.94 5.04
C ASP A 128 -1.19 13.53 4.82
N LEU A 129 -2.34 13.23 5.42
CA LEU A 129 -3.12 12.01 5.17
C LEU A 129 -3.65 11.98 3.73
N SER A 130 -4.15 13.08 3.20
CA SER A 130 -4.59 13.17 1.81
C SER A 130 -3.43 12.94 0.83
N ASN A 131 -2.28 13.56 1.08
CA ASN A 131 -1.07 13.36 0.29
C ASN A 131 -0.58 11.90 0.34
N LEU A 132 -0.57 11.30 1.53
CA LEU A 132 -0.24 9.89 1.71
C LEU A 132 -1.21 9.00 0.93
N GLY A 133 -2.50 9.30 0.95
CA GLY A 133 -3.52 8.55 0.19
C GLY A 133 -3.24 8.55 -1.32
N GLN A 134 -2.89 9.70 -1.89
CA GLN A 134 -2.51 9.81 -3.31
C GLN A 134 -1.25 8.99 -3.62
N LEU A 135 -0.21 9.12 -2.79
CA LEU A 135 1.03 8.35 -2.93
C LEU A 135 0.79 6.84 -2.85
N MET A 136 -0.09 6.41 -1.93
CA MET A 136 -0.46 5.00 -1.78
C MET A 136 -1.28 4.50 -2.97
N GLU A 137 -2.17 5.32 -3.54
CA GLU A 137 -2.88 4.94 -4.76
C GLU A 137 -1.93 4.74 -5.94
N GLU A 138 -0.95 5.63 -6.13
CA GLU A 138 0.09 5.43 -7.15
C GLU A 138 0.96 4.20 -6.87
N ARG A 139 1.26 3.92 -5.59
CA ARG A 139 1.99 2.72 -5.18
C ARG A 139 1.21 1.47 -5.58
N PHE A 140 -0.08 1.40 -5.25
CA PHE A 140 -0.93 0.26 -5.58
C PHE A 140 -1.03 0.02 -7.08
N GLU A 141 -1.10 1.08 -7.88
CA GLU A 141 -1.13 0.93 -9.34
C GLU A 141 0.19 0.32 -9.89
N ARG A 142 1.33 0.72 -9.34
CA ARG A 142 2.64 0.15 -9.71
C ARG A 142 2.79 -1.30 -9.25
N GLU A 143 2.23 -1.61 -8.08
CA GLU A 143 2.17 -2.98 -7.55
C GLU A 143 1.28 -3.89 -8.40
N ASP A 144 0.13 -3.39 -8.85
CA ASP A 144 -0.76 -4.11 -9.76
C ASP A 144 -0.07 -4.38 -11.11
N GLN A 145 0.71 -3.41 -11.62
CA GLN A 145 1.55 -3.61 -12.80
C GLN A 145 2.64 -4.68 -12.59
N LEU A 146 3.27 -4.72 -11.40
CA LEU A 146 4.23 -5.77 -11.06
C LEU A 146 3.59 -7.16 -11.10
N LEU A 147 2.38 -7.29 -10.55
CA LEU A 147 1.62 -8.54 -10.60
C LEU A 147 1.26 -8.92 -12.04
N GLU A 148 0.84 -7.95 -12.87
CA GLU A 148 0.50 -8.20 -14.27
C GLU A 148 1.71 -8.74 -15.08
N VAL A 149 2.92 -8.19 -14.87
CA VAL A 149 4.15 -8.66 -15.55
C VAL A 149 4.41 -10.13 -15.26
N VAL A 150 4.21 -10.58 -14.02
CA VAL A 150 4.36 -12.00 -13.64
C VAL A 150 3.24 -12.87 -14.23
N HIS A 151 2.02 -12.34 -14.29
CA HIS A 151 0.84 -13.08 -14.74
C HIS A 151 0.79 -13.35 -16.24
N LEU A 152 1.19 -12.37 -17.07
CA LEU A 152 1.25 -12.51 -18.52
C LEU A 152 2.11 -13.71 -18.94
N HIS A 153 3.17 -14.01 -18.19
CA HIS A 153 4.01 -15.17 -18.47
C HIS A 153 3.41 -16.49 -17.98
N HIS A 154 2.83 -16.53 -16.78
CA HIS A 154 2.26 -17.78 -16.22
C HIS A 154 1.01 -18.28 -16.98
N THR A 155 0.40 -17.44 -17.82
CA THR A 155 -0.75 -17.83 -18.66
C THR A 155 -0.33 -18.23 -20.08
N LEU A 156 0.91 -17.91 -20.47
CA LEU A 156 1.49 -18.21 -21.78
C LEU A 156 2.53 -19.35 -21.74
N ALA A 157 2.95 -19.78 -20.55
CA ALA A 157 3.80 -20.95 -20.29
C ALA A 157 2.97 -22.21 -20.05
#